data_AF-D7L2E5-F1
#
_entry.id   AF-D7L2E5-F1
#
_cell.length_a   1.000
_cell.length_b   1.000
_cell.length_c   1.000
_cell.angle_alpha   90.00
_cell.angle_beta   90.00
_cell.angle_gamma   90.00
#
_symmetry.space_group_name_H-M   'P 1'
#
loop_
_entity.id
_entity.type
_entity.pdbx_description
1 polymer ?
#
loop_
_entity_poly.entity_id
_entity_poly.type
_entity_poly.pdbx_seq_one_letter_code
_entity_poly.pdbx_strand_id
1 'polypeptide(L)'
;MPKIEAMLDEISQRASSLGHVPDLSNALMDVDEKEKIFMLSRHSEKLAVANGLISSSKGTTVQIVKNLRVCSGDYRNISKR
;
A
#
# COMPACT_ATOMS: atom_id res chain seq x y z
N MET A 1 13.45 3.00 -7.34
CA MET A 1 14.02 1.63 -7.42
C MET A 1 13.21 0.84 -8.44
N PRO A 2 13.69 0.65 -9.68
CA PRO A 2 12.85 0.22 -10.80
C PRO A 2 12.16 -1.14 -10.58
N LYS A 3 12.81 -2.06 -9.87
CA LYS A 3 12.24 -3.40 -9.57
C LYS A 3 11.05 -3.35 -8.61
N ILE A 4 11.07 -2.45 -7.62
CA ILE A 4 9.97 -2.32 -6.65
C ILE A 4 8.76 -1.68 -7.32
N GLU A 5 8.97 -0.65 -8.14
CA GLU A 5 7.90 0.01 -8.90
C GLU A 5 7.20 -1.01 -9.83
N ALA A 6 7.97 -1.79 -10.59
CA ALA A 6 7.40 -2.83 -11.45
C ALA A 6 6.59 -3.89 -10.67
N MET A 7 7.07 -4.27 -9.48
CA MET A 7 6.34 -5.22 -8.61
C MET A 7 5.07 -4.59 -8.02
N LEU A 8 5.08 -3.30 -7.68
CA LEU A 8 3.86 -2.59 -7.25
C LEU A 8 2.81 -2.55 -8.36
N ASP A 9 3.23 -2.32 -9.60
CA ASP A 9 2.34 -2.36 -10.77
C ASP A 9 1.76 -3.76 -10.97
N GLU A 10 2.59 -4.81 -10.88
CA GLU A 10 2.15 -6.21 -10.98
C GLU A 10 1.14 -6.57 -9.87
N ILE A 11 1.42 -6.19 -8.62
CA ILE A 11 0.50 -6.40 -7.49
C ILE A 11 -0.82 -5.66 -7.73
N SER A 12 -0.76 -4.41 -8.19
CA SER A 12 -1.94 -3.58 -8.42
C SER A 12 -2.80 -4.14 -9.55
N GLN A 13 -2.19 -4.56 -10.66
CA GLN A 13 -2.87 -5.21 -11.78
C GLN A 13 -3.55 -6.50 -11.33
N ARG A 14 -2.83 -7.38 -10.60
CA ARG A 14 -3.41 -8.63 -10.07
C ARG A 14 -4.57 -8.37 -9.11
N ALA A 15 -4.42 -7.41 -8.21
CA ALA A 15 -5.48 -7.04 -7.30
C ALA A 15 -6.73 -6.56 -8.06
N SER A 16 -6.56 -5.71 -9.07
CA SER A 16 -7.65 -5.25 -9.93
C SER A 16 -8.30 -6.39 -10.71
N SER A 17 -7.53 -7.33 -11.26
CA SER A 17 -8.06 -8.52 -11.93
C SER A 17 -8.88 -9.44 -11.00
N LEU A 18 -8.61 -9.39 -9.70
CA LEU A 18 -9.38 -10.08 -8.66
C LEU A 18 -10.57 -9.24 -8.14
N GLY A 19 -10.83 -8.07 -8.73
CA GLY A 19 -11.94 -7.19 -8.35
C GLY A 19 -11.66 -6.28 -7.14
N HIS A 20 -10.39 -6.12 -6.74
CA HIS A 20 -10.05 -5.19 -5.67
C HIS A 20 -10.24 -3.73 -6.11
N VAL A 21 -11.05 -2.99 -5.37
CA VAL A 21 -11.23 -1.55 -5.55
C VAL A 21 -10.49 -0.81 -4.43
N PRO A 22 -9.58 0.13 -4.74
CA PRO A 22 -8.89 0.92 -3.71
C PRO A 22 -9.88 1.78 -2.90
N ASP A 23 -9.85 1.65 -1.57
CA ASP A 23 -10.64 2.51 -0.69
C ASP A 23 -10.00 3.89 -0.50
N LEU A 24 -10.61 4.92 -1.08
CA LEU A 24 -10.10 6.30 -1.02
C LEU A 24 -10.67 7.12 0.14
N SER A 25 -11.60 6.55 0.92
CA SER A 25 -12.35 7.28 1.95
C SER A 25 -11.46 7.91 3.01
N ASN A 26 -10.32 7.27 3.30
CA ASN A 26 -9.36 7.72 4.30
C ASN A 26 -8.21 8.56 3.71
N ALA A 27 -8.18 8.79 2.40
CA ALA A 27 -7.20 9.67 1.76
C ALA A 27 -7.74 11.11 1.76
N LEU A 28 -7.57 11.78 2.91
CA LEU A 28 -8.10 13.13 3.19
C LEU A 28 -7.34 14.27 2.48
N MET A 29 -6.32 13.94 1.68
CA MET A 29 -5.60 14.94 0.91
C MET A 29 -6.50 15.53 -0.19
N ASP A 30 -6.45 16.84 -0.36
CA ASP A 30 -7.18 17.56 -1.41
C ASP A 30 -6.40 17.48 -2.73
N VAL A 31 -6.38 16.28 -3.30
CA VAL A 31 -5.77 15.96 -4.60
C VAL A 31 -6.75 15.11 -5.39
N ASP A 32 -6.51 14.98 -6.70
CA ASP A 32 -7.36 14.17 -7.54
C ASP A 32 -7.34 12.68 -7.15
N GLU A 33 -8.35 11.94 -7.58
CA GLU A 33 -8.50 10.52 -7.28
C GLU A 33 -7.32 9.66 -7.78
N LYS A 34 -6.73 10.00 -8.95
CA LYS A 34 -5.58 9.26 -9.48
C LYS A 34 -4.36 9.45 -8.59
N GLU A 35 -4.16 10.65 -8.08
CA GLU A 35 -3.09 11.01 -7.17
C GLU A 35 -3.29 10.34 -5.80
N LYS A 36 -4.54 10.24 -5.31
CA LYS A 36 -4.85 9.44 -4.11
C LYS A 36 -4.50 7.97 -4.30
N ILE A 37 -4.91 7.38 -5.43
CA ILE A 37 -4.59 5.98 -5.76
C ILE A 37 -3.08 5.78 -5.84
N PHE A 38 -2.37 6.70 -6.50
CA PHE A 38 -0.92 6.69 -6.62
C PHE A 38 -0.23 6.77 -5.26
N MET A 39 -0.66 7.64 -4.36
CA MET A 39 -0.07 7.71 -3.01
C MET A 39 -0.38 6.46 -2.19
N LEU A 40 -1.60 5.93 -2.26
CA LEU A 40 -2.00 4.70 -1.55
C LEU A 40 -1.23 3.46 -2.03
N SER A 41 -0.89 3.38 -3.32
CA SER A 41 -0.09 2.27 -3.86
C SER A 41 1.35 2.29 -3.32
N ARG A 42 1.83 3.45 -2.85
CA ARG A 42 3.16 3.68 -2.30
C ARG A 42 3.23 3.67 -0.78
N HIS A 43 2.15 3.26 -0.10
CA HIS A 43 2.17 3.08 1.35
C HIS A 43 3.28 2.10 1.78
N SER A 44 3.84 2.34 2.96
CA SER A 44 4.95 1.55 3.52
C SER A 44 4.68 0.03 3.51
N GLU A 45 3.43 -0.37 3.72
CA GLU A 45 3.00 -1.76 3.72
C GLU A 45 3.03 -2.36 2.32
N LYS A 46 2.60 -1.61 1.30
CA LYS A 46 2.64 -2.06 -0.10
C LYS A 46 4.08 -2.17 -0.59
N LEU A 47 4.93 -1.21 -0.23
CA LEU A 47 6.37 -1.27 -0.49
C LEU A 47 7.02 -2.47 0.20
N ALA A 48 6.64 -2.76 1.44
CA ALA A 48 7.16 -3.91 2.18
C ALA A 48 6.71 -5.24 1.55
N VAL A 49 5.46 -5.35 1.08
CA VAL A 49 4.98 -6.51 0.31
C VAL A 49 5.78 -6.67 -0.98
N ALA A 50 5.90 -5.60 -1.79
CA ALA A 50 6.63 -5.65 -3.05
C ALA A 50 8.09 -6.08 -2.84
N ASN A 51 8.78 -5.49 -1.86
CA ASN A 51 10.13 -5.88 -1.53
C ASN A 51 10.22 -7.32 -1.00
N GLY A 52 9.27 -7.74 -0.16
CA GLY A 52 9.19 -9.11 0.36
C GLY A 52 9.04 -10.13 -0.76
N LEU A 53 8.20 -9.87 -1.75
CA LEU A 53 8.02 -10.74 -2.91
C LEU A 53 9.24 -10.80 -3.84
N ILE A 54 9.98 -9.70 -3.97
CA ILE A 54 11.23 -9.66 -4.76
C ILE A 54 12.37 -10.41 -4.06
N SER A 55 12.47 -10.27 -2.73
CA SER A 55 13.59 -10.78 -1.94
C SER A 55 13.41 -12.21 -1.43
N SER A 56 12.17 -12.71 -1.40
CA SER A 56 11.85 -14.04 -0.88
C SER A 56 11.76 -15.08 -1.99
N SER A 57 12.08 -16.34 -1.68
CA SER A 57 11.90 -17.44 -2.63
C SER A 57 10.41 -17.79 -2.80
N LYS A 58 10.07 -18.37 -3.95
CA LYS A 58 8.71 -18.88 -4.22
C LYS A 58 8.30 -19.88 -3.12
N GLY A 59 7.08 -19.72 -2.61
CA GLY A 59 6.55 -20.55 -1.52
C GLY A 59 6.89 -20.05 -0.11
N THR A 60 7.75 -19.04 0.01
CA THR A 60 8.00 -18.38 1.30
C THR A 60 6.81 -17.50 1.69
N THR A 61 6.35 -17.63 2.93
CA THR A 61 5.30 -16.77 3.48
C THR A 61 5.92 -15.43 3.91
N VAL A 62 5.40 -14.32 3.38
CA VAL A 62 5.79 -12.96 3.77
C VAL A 62 4.74 -12.40 4.72
N GLN A 63 5.14 -12.00 5.92
CA GLN A 63 4.25 -11.35 6.90
C GLN A 63 4.65 -9.89 7.09
N ILE A 64 3.70 -8.98 6.93
CA ILE A 64 3.89 -7.54 7.14
C ILE A 64 3.22 -7.14 8.46
N VAL A 65 4.01 -6.61 9.40
CA VAL A 65 3.52 -6.12 10.69
C VAL A 65 3.74 -4.62 10.76
N LYS A 66 2.66 -3.87 11.00
CA LYS A 66 2.70 -2.42 11.15
C LYS A 66 2.62 -2.04 12.63
N ASN A 67 3.69 -1.46 13.18
CA ASN A 67 3.74 -1.00 14.58
C ASN A 67 3.49 0.52 14.69
N LEU A 68 2.31 0.97 14.25
CA LEU A 68 1.92 2.37 14.40
C LEU A 68 1.20 2.61 15.72
N ARG A 69 1.83 3.39 16.61
CA ARG A 69 1.19 3.98 17.78
C ARG A 69 0.50 5.28 17.38
N VAL A 70 -0.77 5.41 17.74
CA VAL A 70 -1.54 6.65 17.55
C VAL A 70 -1.50 7.42 18.87
N CYS A 71 -0.96 8.63 18.87
CA CYS A 71 -1.10 9.54 20.01
C CYS A 71 -2.50 10.18 19.95
N SER A 72 -3.28 10.04 21.02
CA SER A 72 -4.68 10.46 21.13
C SER A 72 -4.91 11.98 21.15
N GLY A 73 -3.98 12.78 20.63
CA GLY A 73 -4.00 14.25 20.70
C GLY A 73 -4.54 14.96 19.46
N ASP A 74 -4.51 14.35 18.28
CA ASP A 74 -5.02 14.96 17.03
C ASP A 74 -5.44 13.88 16.04
N TYR A 75 -6.73 13.53 16.05
CA TYR A 75 -7.33 12.42 15.29
C TYR A 75 -7.66 12.75 13.82
N ARG A 76 -7.15 13.86 13.27
CA ARG A 76 -7.57 14.32 11.93
C ARG A 76 -6.87 13.62 10.76
N ASN A 77 -5.74 12.94 10.95
CA ASN A 77 -4.90 12.50 9.83
C ASN A 77 -4.39 11.05 9.93
N ILE A 78 -5.18 10.13 10.48
CA ILE A 78 -4.75 8.73 10.58
C ILE A 78 -5.54 7.88 9.61
N SER A 79 -5.01 7.79 8.40
CA SER A 79 -5.45 6.83 7.39
C SER A 79 -4.96 5.44 7.80
N LYS A 80 -5.78 4.70 8.57
CA LYS A 80 -5.54 3.27 8.83
C LYS A 80 -6.19 2.42 7.74
N ARG A 81 -5.45 1.40 7.30
CA ARG A 81 -5.96 0.16 6.70
C ARG A 81 -5.38 -0.99 7.50
#